data_AF-A0A816D9X6-F1
#
_entry.id   AF-A0A816D9X6-F1
#
_cell.length_a   1.000
_cell.length_b   1.000
_cell.length_c   1.000
_cell.angle_alpha   90.00
_cell.angle_beta   90.00
_cell.angle_gamma   90.00
#
_symmetry.space_group_name_H-M   'P 1'
#
loop_
_entity.id
_entity.type
_entity.pdbx_description
1 polymer ?
#
loop_
_entity_poly.entity_id
_entity_poly.type
_entity_poly.pdbx_seq_one_letter_code
_entity_poly.pdbx_strand_id
1 'polypeptide(L)'
;MSMHTRADASLIQMGWCKAFLGFSPSGQIIANVWSSSNITISALGPQIQTTPFWTHIVQTWSSTNGLRLYINNYLYTSVSNATTYLGSGSQNYATLGTVLNGTSCSAGQIQSTSQYFGDIDDFRIFSRELTSTDICELANL
;
A
#
# COMPACT_ATOMS: atom_id res chain seq x y z
N MET A 1 6.69 5.77 10.59
CA MET A 1 7.59 5.16 9.58
C MET A 1 6.72 4.81 8.38
N SER A 2 7.00 5.20 7.13
CA SER A 2 6.02 5.00 6.03
C SER A 2 6.65 4.49 4.75
N MET A 3 6.41 3.22 4.40
CA MET A 3 6.65 2.72 3.04
C MET A 3 5.53 3.24 2.17
N HIS A 4 5.77 4.27 1.35
CA HIS A 4 4.82 4.65 0.32
C HIS A 4 5.03 3.74 -0.88
N THR A 5 3.95 3.38 -1.57
CA THR A 5 3.96 3.13 -3.01
C THR A 5 3.01 4.15 -3.58
N ARG A 6 3.45 4.88 -4.60
CA ARG A 6 2.73 6.04 -5.13
C ARG A 6 2.30 5.81 -6.55
N ALA A 7 1.37 6.65 -6.95
CA ALA A 7 1.04 6.83 -8.33
C ALA A 7 0.74 8.32 -8.50
N ASP A 8 1.65 9.03 -9.15
CA ASP A 8 1.55 10.47 -9.43
C ASP A 8 1.50 10.71 -10.94
N ALA A 9 0.47 11.42 -11.40
CA ALA A 9 0.23 11.80 -12.78
C ALA A 9 1.02 13.03 -13.25
N SER A 10 1.76 13.71 -12.37
CA SER A 10 2.45 14.96 -12.68
C SER A 10 3.70 15.15 -11.82
N LEU A 11 4.84 15.49 -12.46
CA LEU A 11 6.09 15.81 -11.76
C LEU A 11 6.02 17.11 -10.92
N ILE A 12 4.90 17.86 -10.99
CA ILE A 12 4.73 19.19 -10.39
C ILE A 12 3.53 19.31 -9.44
N GLN A 13 3.11 18.21 -8.80
CA GLN A 13 2.47 18.28 -7.47
C GLN A 13 1.18 19.11 -7.36
N MET A 14 0.28 19.00 -8.35
CA MET A 14 -1.11 19.48 -8.25
C MET A 14 -2.09 18.43 -8.78
N GLY A 15 -1.76 17.15 -8.63
CA GLY A 15 -2.44 16.03 -9.28
C GLY A 15 -2.88 14.90 -8.35
N TRP A 16 -3.39 13.83 -8.96
CA TRP A 16 -3.78 12.59 -8.29
C TRP A 16 -2.56 11.96 -7.61
N CYS A 17 -2.44 12.09 -6.29
CA CYS A 17 -1.37 11.51 -5.49
C CYS A 17 -1.97 10.66 -4.35
N LYS A 18 -1.72 9.35 -4.41
CA LYS A 18 -2.44 8.35 -3.62
C LYS A 18 -1.46 7.32 -3.03
N ALA A 19 -1.48 7.12 -1.70
CA ALA A 19 -0.59 6.19 -0.99
C ALA A 19 -1.25 4.83 -0.77
N PHE A 20 -0.74 3.78 -1.42
CA PHE A 20 -1.37 2.45 -1.43
C PHE A 20 -1.06 1.69 -0.16
N LEU A 21 0.20 1.52 0.18
CA LEU A 21 0.64 0.89 1.42
C LEU A 21 1.38 1.93 2.27
N GLY A 22 1.42 1.71 3.58
CA GLY A 22 2.13 2.57 4.52
C GLY A 22 1.75 2.27 5.95
N PHE A 23 2.15 3.16 6.86
CA PHE A 23 1.79 3.03 8.27
C PHE A 23 0.99 4.24 8.77
N SER A 24 0.14 4.00 9.76
CA SER A 24 -0.48 5.04 10.56
C SER A 24 0.56 5.75 11.44
N PRO A 25 0.21 6.91 12.03
CA PRO A 25 1.05 7.54 13.06
C PRO A 25 1.37 6.63 14.25
N SER A 26 0.52 5.64 14.54
CA SER A 26 0.72 4.65 15.60
C SER A 26 1.54 3.43 15.15
N GLY A 27 1.99 3.35 13.89
CA GLY A 27 2.77 2.22 13.37
C GLY A 27 1.91 1.03 12.92
N GLN A 28 0.61 1.20 12.73
CA GLN A 28 -0.26 0.19 12.14
C GLN A 28 -0.07 0.16 10.63
N ILE A 29 0.08 -1.03 10.02
CA ILE A 29 0.11 -1.15 8.56
C ILE A 29 -1.27 -0.80 7.99
N ILE A 30 -1.30 0.00 6.93
CA ILE A 30 -2.53 0.34 6.21
C ILE A 30 -2.31 0.11 4.73
N ALA A 31 -3.19 -0.69 4.15
CA ALA A 31 -3.33 -0.88 2.71
C ALA A 31 -4.58 -0.11 2.24
N ASN A 32 -4.49 0.60 1.11
CA ASN A 32 -5.52 1.45 0.56
C ASN A 32 -5.82 1.07 -0.89
N VAL A 33 -7.08 1.26 -1.27
CA VAL A 33 -7.53 1.33 -2.65
C VAL A 33 -8.48 2.52 -2.82
N TRP A 34 -8.44 3.20 -3.98
CA TRP A 34 -9.39 4.28 -4.30
C TRP A 34 -10.52 3.73 -5.12
N SER A 35 -11.74 3.85 -4.61
CA SER A 35 -12.94 3.48 -5.35
C SER A 35 -13.28 4.53 -6.41
N SER A 36 -14.09 4.12 -7.39
CA SER A 36 -14.66 5.00 -8.42
C SER A 36 -15.49 6.16 -7.87
N SER A 37 -15.92 6.08 -6.60
CA SER A 37 -16.61 7.18 -5.89
C SER A 37 -15.64 8.21 -5.28
N ASN A 38 -14.35 8.14 -5.62
CA ASN A 38 -13.27 8.93 -5.01
C ASN A 38 -13.14 8.75 -3.48
N ILE A 39 -13.64 7.62 -2.96
CA ILE A 39 -13.51 7.24 -1.55
C ILE A 39 -12.29 6.34 -1.42
N THR A 40 -11.46 6.61 -0.41
CA THR A 40 -10.37 5.70 -0.01
C THR A 40 -10.95 4.60 0.86
N ILE A 41 -10.72 3.34 0.48
CA ILE A 41 -11.09 2.17 1.27
C ILE A 41 -9.79 1.55 1.79
N SER A 42 -9.74 1.28 3.10
CA SER A 42 -8.53 0.83 3.79
C SER A 42 -8.70 -0.56 4.39
N ALA A 43 -7.70 -1.42 4.21
CA ALA A 43 -7.49 -2.63 4.99
C ALA A 43 -6.49 -2.30 6.12
N LEU A 44 -6.93 -2.46 7.36
CA LEU A 44 -6.12 -2.18 8.55
C LEU A 44 -5.35 -3.43 8.98
N GLY A 45 -4.03 -3.31 9.09
CA GLY A 45 -3.12 -4.35 9.53
C GLY A 45 -2.84 -4.33 11.04
N PRO A 46 -1.88 -5.13 11.51
CA PRO A 46 -1.37 -5.02 12.87
C PRO A 46 -0.45 -3.80 13.00
N GLN A 47 -0.20 -3.40 14.24
CA GLN A 47 1.01 -2.63 14.56
C GLN A 47 2.20 -3.59 14.50
N ILE A 48 3.24 -3.23 13.77
CA ILE A 48 4.45 -4.05 13.69
C ILE A 48 5.67 -3.26 14.21
N GLN A 49 6.62 -4.00 14.77
CA GLN A 49 7.96 -3.49 15.03
C GLN A 49 8.81 -3.79 13.80
N THR A 50 9.31 -2.75 13.14
CA THR A 50 10.16 -2.85 11.95
C THR A 50 11.63 -3.14 12.28
N THR A 51 11.96 -3.25 13.57
CA THR A 51 13.30 -3.60 14.05
C THR A 51 13.14 -4.44 15.32
N PRO A 52 13.86 -5.57 15.46
CA PRO A 52 14.85 -6.15 14.55
C PRO A 52 14.29 -7.17 13.53
N PHE A 53 12.97 -7.22 13.31
CA PHE A 53 12.33 -8.30 12.55
C PHE A 53 12.00 -7.91 11.11
N TRP A 54 12.28 -8.82 10.17
CA TRP A 54 11.72 -8.76 8.82
C TRP A 54 10.23 -9.10 8.86
N THR A 55 9.42 -8.33 8.16
CA THR A 55 7.98 -8.58 8.00
C THR A 55 7.65 -8.64 6.52
N HIS A 56 7.13 -9.77 6.05
CA HIS A 56 6.62 -9.89 4.70
C HIS A 56 5.20 -9.29 4.65
N ILE A 57 5.00 -8.27 3.80
CA ILE A 57 3.74 -7.54 3.67
C ILE A 57 3.27 -7.64 2.23
N VAL A 58 2.04 -8.14 2.03
CA VAL A 58 1.42 -8.20 0.71
C VAL A 58 0.07 -7.49 0.73
N GLN A 59 -0.05 -6.48 -0.13
CA GLN A 59 -1.35 -5.94 -0.54
C GLN A 59 -1.73 -6.56 -1.87
N THR A 60 -2.96 -7.08 -1.99
CA THR A 60 -3.51 -7.56 -3.25
C THR A 60 -4.95 -7.09 -3.43
N TRP A 61 -5.38 -6.90 -4.68
CA TRP A 61 -6.70 -6.38 -4.99
C TRP A 61 -7.25 -6.97 -6.29
N SER A 62 -8.55 -7.26 -6.30
CA SER A 62 -9.34 -7.42 -7.53
C SER A 62 -10.76 -6.92 -7.33
N SER A 63 -11.47 -6.71 -8.44
CA SER A 63 -12.90 -6.40 -8.41
C SER A 63 -13.76 -7.53 -7.86
N THR A 64 -13.26 -8.77 -7.85
CA THR A 64 -13.99 -9.96 -7.38
C THR A 64 -13.79 -10.19 -5.89
N ASN A 65 -12.56 -10.05 -5.40
CA ASN A 65 -12.18 -10.40 -4.03
C ASN A 65 -12.01 -9.19 -3.11
N GLY A 66 -12.01 -7.98 -3.66
CA GLY A 66 -11.76 -6.76 -2.93
C GLY A 66 -10.29 -6.59 -2.53
N LEU A 67 -10.05 -5.71 -1.56
CA LEU A 67 -8.72 -5.42 -1.04
C LEU A 67 -8.35 -6.43 0.05
N ARG A 68 -7.15 -7.01 -0.05
CA ARG A 68 -6.62 -7.95 0.94
C ARG A 68 -5.23 -7.55 1.38
N LEU A 69 -4.97 -7.71 2.68
CA LEU A 69 -3.69 -7.47 3.31
C LEU A 69 -3.22 -8.75 3.99
N TYR A 70 -2.03 -9.21 3.61
CA TYR A 70 -1.37 -10.35 4.21
C TYR A 70 -0.11 -9.90 4.95
N ILE A 71 0.13 -10.52 6.10
CA ILE A 71 1.31 -10.29 6.95
C ILE A 71 1.93 -11.65 7.24
N ASN A 72 3.20 -11.83 6.90
CA ASN A 72 3.95 -13.08 7.10
C ASN A 72 3.18 -14.31 6.57
N ASN A 73 2.67 -14.21 5.34
CA ASN A 73 1.90 -15.24 4.64
C ASN A 73 0.47 -15.52 5.19
N TYR A 74 0.01 -14.79 6.21
CA TYR A 74 -1.36 -14.91 6.73
C TYR A 74 -2.24 -13.80 6.20
N LEU A 75 -3.45 -14.13 5.71
CA LEU A 75 -4.48 -13.14 5.39
C LEU A 75 -4.92 -12.45 6.68
N TYR A 76 -4.49 -11.21 6.87
CA TYR A 76 -4.76 -10.45 8.08
C TYR A 76 -6.10 -9.71 7.98
N THR A 77 -6.33 -9.01 6.87
CA THR A 77 -7.57 -8.26 6.62
C THR A 77 -8.05 -8.46 5.20
N SER A 78 -9.37 -8.64 5.06
CA SER A 78 -10.06 -8.72 3.77
C SER A 78 -11.23 -7.74 3.76
N VAL A 79 -11.25 -6.84 2.78
CA VAL A 79 -12.29 -5.82 2.58
C VAL A 79 -13.00 -6.12 1.27
N SER A 80 -13.97 -7.03 1.33
CA SER A 80 -14.64 -7.61 0.15
C SER A 80 -15.49 -6.62 -0.64
N ASN A 81 -15.96 -5.54 -0.01
CA ASN A 81 -16.74 -4.50 -0.67
C ASN A 81 -15.88 -3.48 -1.45
N ALA A 82 -14.55 -3.59 -1.39
CA ALA A 82 -13.64 -2.74 -2.14
C ALA A 82 -13.53 -3.21 -3.60
N THR A 83 -14.64 -3.23 -4.35
CA THR A 83 -14.74 -3.89 -5.67
C THR A 83 -14.45 -2.98 -6.87
N THR A 84 -14.25 -1.68 -6.64
CA THR A 84 -13.92 -0.71 -7.70
C THR A 84 -12.57 -0.05 -7.47
N TYR A 85 -11.92 0.34 -8.56
CA TYR A 85 -10.67 1.07 -8.57
C TYR A 85 -10.79 2.32 -9.44
N LEU A 86 -10.27 3.43 -8.95
CA LEU A 86 -10.09 4.68 -9.68
C LEU A 86 -8.60 4.89 -9.88
N GLY A 87 -8.15 4.94 -11.13
CA GLY A 87 -6.78 5.35 -11.49
C GLY A 87 -6.70 6.85 -11.81
N SER A 88 -5.48 7.38 -11.93
CA SER A 88 -5.27 8.78 -12.35
C SER A 88 -5.62 9.08 -13.80
N GLY A 89 -5.73 8.06 -14.66
CA GLY A 89 -5.86 8.24 -16.12
C GLY A 89 -4.56 8.64 -16.83
N SER A 90 -3.42 8.66 -16.12
CA SER A 90 -2.11 9.04 -16.64
C SER A 90 -1.00 8.09 -16.17
N GLN A 91 0.22 8.24 -16.68
CA GLN A 91 1.39 7.54 -16.16
C GLN A 91 1.62 7.90 -14.69
N ASN A 92 2.04 6.92 -13.90
CA ASN A 92 2.15 7.03 -12.46
C ASN A 92 3.56 6.68 -11.98
N TYR A 93 4.11 7.48 -11.06
CA TYR A 93 5.36 7.16 -10.37
C TYR A 93 5.13 6.51 -9.01
N ALA A 94 5.77 5.37 -8.76
CA ALA A 94 5.86 4.75 -7.44
C ALA A 94 7.14 5.17 -6.73
N THR A 95 7.01 5.85 -5.59
CA THR A 95 8.12 6.07 -4.67
C THR A 95 8.11 4.99 -3.61
N LEU A 96 9.27 4.67 -3.03
CA LEU A 96 9.44 3.78 -1.88
C LEU A 96 10.11 4.56 -0.75
N GLY A 97 9.62 4.39 0.47
CA GLY A 97 10.21 4.95 1.69
C GLY A 97 10.25 6.49 1.80
N THR A 98 9.75 7.24 0.81
CA THR A 98 9.76 8.70 0.84
C THR A 98 8.60 9.32 0.09
N VAL A 99 8.37 10.60 0.36
CA VAL A 99 7.44 11.44 -0.36
C VAL A 99 8.07 12.11 -1.57
N LEU A 100 7.42 12.02 -2.74
CA LEU A 100 7.85 12.78 -3.92
C LEU A 100 7.71 14.28 -3.61
N ASN A 101 8.82 15.00 -3.64
CA ASN A 101 8.89 16.46 -3.43
C ASN A 101 8.37 16.97 -2.07
N GLY A 102 8.50 16.20 -0.97
CA GLY A 102 8.31 16.73 0.39
C GLY A 102 6.88 17.06 0.84
N THR A 103 5.88 17.07 -0.07
CA THR A 103 4.52 17.54 0.24
C THR A 103 3.58 16.39 0.62
N SER A 104 2.63 16.67 1.51
CA SER A 104 1.68 15.70 2.04
C SER A 104 0.66 15.26 0.99
N CYS A 105 0.67 13.97 0.66
CA CYS A 105 -0.48 13.32 0.01
C CYS A 105 -1.25 12.54 1.08
N SER A 106 -2.34 13.11 1.60
CA SER A 106 -3.18 12.41 2.56
C SER A 106 -3.99 11.34 1.82
N ALA A 107 -3.82 10.08 2.21
CA ALA A 107 -4.58 8.98 1.65
C ALA A 107 -4.99 8.03 2.79
N GLY A 108 -6.27 8.12 3.16
CA GLY A 108 -6.80 7.39 4.31
C GLY A 108 -6.09 7.78 5.61
N GLN A 109 -5.66 6.78 6.37
CA GLN A 109 -5.03 6.95 7.69
C GLN A 109 -3.49 6.82 7.65
N ILE A 110 -2.88 6.79 6.45
CA ILE A 110 -1.42 6.68 6.29
C ILE A 110 -0.76 8.01 6.61
N GLN A 111 0.34 7.96 7.38
CA GLN A 111 1.18 9.12 7.69
C GLN A 111 1.79 9.72 6.40
N SER A 112 1.43 10.97 6.12
CA SER A 112 1.64 11.61 4.80
C SER A 112 2.93 12.41 4.65
N THR A 113 3.68 12.67 5.72
CA THR A 113 4.80 13.63 5.73
C THR A 113 6.12 13.06 6.23
N SER A 114 6.23 11.75 6.39
CA SER A 114 7.43 11.13 6.97
C SER A 114 8.10 10.18 6.01
N GLN A 115 9.38 9.94 6.24
CA GLN A 115 10.17 8.96 5.52
C GLN A 115 10.14 7.62 6.26
N TYR A 116 10.30 6.53 5.52
CA TYR A 116 10.59 5.23 6.10
C TYR A 116 12.04 5.24 6.60
N PHE A 117 12.25 4.71 7.80
CA PHE A 117 13.57 4.58 8.41
C PHE A 117 13.77 3.13 8.81
N GLY A 118 14.34 2.36 7.91
CA GLY A 118 14.55 0.93 8.06
C GLY A 118 14.92 0.32 6.72
N ASP A 119 15.11 -0.99 6.72
CA ASP A 119 15.48 -1.72 5.52
C ASP A 119 14.23 -2.19 4.75
N ILE A 120 14.37 -2.23 3.43
CA ILE A 120 13.37 -2.76 2.48
C ILE A 120 14.12 -3.72 1.58
N ASP A 121 13.59 -4.93 1.40
CA ASP A 121 14.12 -5.94 0.50
C ASP A 121 13.00 -6.58 -0.34
N ASP A 122 13.38 -7.15 -1.48
CA ASP A 122 12.53 -7.88 -2.44
C ASP A 122 11.20 -7.19 -2.82
N PHE A 123 11.29 -5.92 -3.22
CA PHE A 123 10.10 -5.17 -3.66
C PHE A 123 9.61 -5.62 -5.04
N ARG A 124 8.33 -6.03 -5.11
CA ARG A 124 7.67 -6.48 -6.35
C ARG A 124 6.32 -5.82 -6.56
N ILE A 125 5.96 -5.60 -7.82
CA ILE A 125 4.62 -5.16 -8.25
C ILE A 125 4.09 -6.16 -9.28
N PHE A 126 2.83 -6.56 -9.12
CA PHE A 126 2.14 -7.50 -10.01
C PHE A 126 0.95 -6.84 -10.69
N SER A 127 0.65 -7.25 -11.92
CA SER A 127 -0.50 -6.79 -12.71
C SER A 127 -1.80 -7.56 -12.44
N ARG A 128 -1.78 -8.48 -11.47
CA ARG A 128 -2.91 -9.34 -11.10
C ARG A 128 -3.03 -9.46 -9.58
N GLU A 129 -4.20 -9.92 -9.12
CA GLU A 129 -4.34 -10.38 -7.75
C GLU A 129 -3.44 -11.61 -7.53
N LEU A 130 -2.72 -11.60 -6.40
CA LEU A 130 -2.01 -12.76 -5.88
C LEU A 130 -2.97 -13.66 -5.09
N THR A 131 -2.87 -14.96 -5.34
CA THR A 131 -3.54 -16.01 -4.57
C THR A 131 -2.77 -16.29 -3.27
N SER A 132 -3.40 -17.00 -2.33
CA SER A 132 -2.69 -17.47 -1.13
C SER A 132 -1.49 -18.36 -1.46
N THR A 133 -1.55 -19.13 -2.54
CA THR A 133 -0.43 -19.96 -3.00
C THR A 133 0.74 -19.11 -3.49
N ASP A 134 0.46 -18.09 -4.32
CA ASP A 134 1.51 -17.16 -4.79
C ASP A 134 2.22 -16.48 -3.59
N ILE A 135 1.45 -16.06 -2.58
CA ILE A 135 1.98 -15.37 -1.40
C ILE A 135 2.85 -16.31 -0.57
N CYS A 136 2.45 -17.59 -0.47
CA CYS A 136 3.23 -18.60 0.22
C CYS A 136 4.56 -18.88 -0.46
N GLU A 137 4.58 -18.91 -1.79
CA GLU A 137 5.83 -19.05 -2.54
C GLU A 137 6.75 -17.84 -2.33
N LEU A 138 6.21 -16.62 -2.42
CA LEU A 138 6.97 -15.39 -2.21
C LEU A 138 7.53 -15.25 -0.78
N ALA A 139 6.82 -15.74 0.23
CA ALA A 139 7.26 -15.64 1.63
C ALA A 139 8.47 -16.55 1.97
N ASN A 140 8.85 -17.47 1.07
CA ASN A 140 9.91 -18.47 1.28
C ASN A 140 11.11 -18.28 0.34
N LEU A 141 11.16 -17.18 -0.41
CA LEU A 141 12.33 -16.79 -1.20
C LEU A 141 13.42 -16.21 -0.30
#